data_AF-A0A662QBP0-F1
#
_entry.id   AF-A0A662QBP0-F1
#
_cell.length_a   1.000
_cell.length_b   1.000
_cell.length_c   1.000
_cell.angle_alpha   90.00
_cell.angle_beta   90.00
_cell.angle_gamma   90.00
#
_symmetry.space_group_name_H-M   'P 1'
#
loop_
_entity.id
_entity.type
_entity.pdbx_description
1 polymer ?
#
loop_
_entity_poly.entity_id
_entity_poly.type
_entity_poly.pdbx_seq_one_letter_code
_entity_poly.pdbx_strand_id
1 'polypeptide(L)'
;MIDGAKPLARFRMVTLNWLRPILLIVLVYATLSALWCFDPIYVITAGGPADFTKLVTFYTYEKMFSYLNFGQAGAVTILVLAVTGVLIYAYFKALRLGRVRLRV
;
A
#
# COMPACT_ATOMS: atom_id res chain seq x y z
N MET A 1 -29.57 -22.28 -7.39
CA MET A 1 -29.09 -22.17 -5.99
C MET A 1 -29.15 -23.56 -5.36
N ILE A 2 -28.25 -24.46 -5.76
CA ILE A 2 -28.37 -25.88 -5.40
C ILE A 2 -27.82 -26.16 -3.97
N ASP A 3 -26.90 -25.32 -3.46
CA ASP A 3 -26.29 -25.48 -2.13
C ASP A 3 -26.90 -24.66 -0.98
N GLY A 4 -28.02 -23.95 -1.19
CA GLY A 4 -28.68 -23.17 -0.11
C GLY A 4 -27.85 -22.05 0.55
N ALA A 5 -26.65 -21.74 0.04
CA ALA A 5 -25.73 -20.80 0.67
C ALA A 5 -26.23 -19.34 0.60
N LYS A 6 -26.26 -18.66 1.76
CA LYS A 6 -26.57 -17.23 1.87
C LYS A 6 -25.66 -16.39 0.95
N PRO A 7 -26.15 -15.27 0.36
CA PRO A 7 -25.37 -14.45 -0.58
C PRO A 7 -24.00 -14.01 -0.03
N LEU A 8 -23.94 -13.67 1.25
CA LEU A 8 -22.70 -13.26 1.94
C LEU A 8 -21.68 -14.40 2.07
N ALA A 9 -22.15 -15.64 2.27
CA ALA A 9 -21.32 -16.83 2.32
C ALA A 9 -20.73 -17.14 0.93
N ARG A 10 -21.54 -17.02 -0.12
CA ARG A 10 -21.09 -17.17 -1.51
C ARG A 10 -20.05 -16.12 -1.89
N PHE A 11 -20.26 -14.86 -1.53
CA PHE A 11 -19.30 -13.79 -1.80
C PHE A 11 -17.93 -14.06 -1.16
N ARG A 12 -17.90 -14.44 0.13
CA ARG A 12 -16.63 -14.70 0.84
C ARG A 12 -15.93 -15.98 0.38
N MET A 13 -16.68 -17.06 0.15
CA MET A 13 -16.09 -18.38 -0.13
C MET A 13 -15.76 -18.59 -1.62
N VAL A 14 -16.49 -17.96 -2.52
CA VAL A 14 -16.30 -18.11 -3.97
C VAL A 14 -15.69 -16.84 -4.55
N THR A 15 -16.45 -15.74 -4.62
CA THR A 15 -16.02 -14.53 -5.33
C THR A 15 -14.72 -13.95 -4.79
N LEU A 16 -14.63 -13.74 -3.47
CA LEU A 16 -13.45 -13.19 -2.82
C LEU A 16 -12.23 -14.12 -2.99
N ASN A 17 -12.42 -15.44 -2.87
CA ASN A 17 -11.37 -16.44 -3.02
C ASN A 17 -10.77 -16.45 -4.42
N TRP A 18 -11.60 -16.35 -5.45
CA TRP A 18 -11.17 -16.31 -6.85
C TRP A 18 -10.44 -15.00 -7.18
N LEU A 19 -10.86 -13.88 -6.57
CA LEU A 19 -10.24 -12.56 -6.75
C LEU A 19 -8.95 -12.35 -5.94
N ARG A 20 -8.62 -13.20 -4.95
CA ARG A 20 -7.38 -13.08 -4.15
C ARG A 20 -6.09 -12.75 -4.93
N PRO A 21 -5.74 -13.42 -6.06
CA PRO A 21 -4.51 -13.14 -6.78
C PRO A 21 -4.51 -11.76 -7.42
N ILE A 22 -5.63 -11.29 -7.98
CA ILE A 22 -5.72 -9.96 -8.56
C ILE A 22 -5.82 -8.87 -7.48
N LEU A 23 -6.51 -9.16 -6.37
CA LEU A 23 -6.57 -8.28 -5.20
C LEU A 23 -5.18 -8.03 -4.62
N LEU A 24 -4.28 -9.03 -4.62
CA LEU A 24 -2.90 -8.84 -4.17
C LEU A 24 -2.20 -7.77 -4.99
N ILE A 25 -2.25 -7.90 -6.32
CA ILE A 25 -1.60 -6.97 -7.25
C ILE A 25 -2.16 -5.56 -7.04
N VAL A 26 -3.49 -5.43 -6.97
CA VAL A 26 -4.16 -4.14 -6.77
C VAL A 26 -3.79 -3.53 -5.42
N LEU A 27 -3.73 -4.31 -4.33
CA LEU A 27 -3.36 -3.82 -3.00
C LEU A 27 -1.93 -3.30 -2.97
N VAL A 28 -0.99 -4.06 -3.54
CA VAL A 28 0.42 -3.65 -3.62
C VAL A 28 0.55 -2.37 -4.44
N TYR A 29 -0.09 -2.30 -5.60
CA TYR A 29 -0.04 -1.11 -6.44
C TYR A 29 -0.68 0.11 -5.76
N ALA A 30 -1.87 -0.05 -5.17
CA ALA A 30 -2.58 1.03 -4.49
C ALA A 30 -1.78 1.57 -3.29
N THR A 31 -1.13 0.69 -2.52
CA THR A 31 -0.28 1.13 -1.40
C THR A 31 0.98 1.82 -1.85
N LEU A 32 1.64 1.33 -2.90
CA LEU A 32 2.77 2.03 -3.51
C LEU A 32 2.36 3.43 -3.99
N SER A 33 1.24 3.53 -4.72
CA SER A 33 0.72 4.80 -5.21
C SER A 33 0.37 5.77 -4.07
N ALA A 34 -0.25 5.28 -2.99
CA ALA A 34 -0.61 6.11 -1.85
C ALA A 34 0.63 6.65 -1.10
N LEU A 35 1.66 5.82 -0.90
CA LEU A 35 2.89 6.23 -0.21
C LEU A 35 3.75 7.17 -1.05
N TRP A 36 3.72 7.05 -2.38
CA TRP A 36 4.50 7.88 -3.31
C TRP A 36 3.71 9.09 -3.85
N CYS A 37 2.55 9.38 -3.28
CA CYS A 37 1.66 10.45 -3.71
C CYS A 37 2.21 11.84 -3.31
N PHE A 38 3.10 12.43 -4.11
CA PHE A 38 3.65 13.76 -3.85
C PHE A 38 2.90 14.87 -4.61
N ASP A 39 2.67 14.66 -5.90
CA ASP A 39 2.21 15.70 -6.82
C ASP A 39 0.91 16.42 -6.40
N PRO A 40 -0.19 15.71 -6.07
CA PRO A 40 -1.44 16.40 -5.75
C PRO A 40 -1.37 17.17 -4.43
N ILE A 41 -0.58 16.70 -3.47
CA ILE A 41 -0.44 17.37 -2.16
C ILE A 41 0.38 18.64 -2.32
N TYR A 42 1.47 18.57 -3.09
CA TYR A 42 2.29 19.72 -3.41
C TYR A 42 1.48 20.81 -4.12
N VAL A 43 0.69 20.43 -5.13
CA VAL A 43 -0.09 21.39 -5.94
C VAL A 43 -1.26 22.01 -5.18
N ILE A 44 -1.99 21.22 -4.37
CA ILE A 44 -3.27 21.68 -3.79
C ILE A 44 -3.07 22.31 -2.42
N THR A 45 -2.18 21.74 -1.59
CA THR A 45 -2.07 22.12 -0.18
C THR A 45 -0.69 22.62 0.22
N ALA A 46 0.33 22.32 -0.58
CA ALA A 46 1.74 22.53 -0.24
C ALA A 46 2.11 22.02 1.17
N GLY A 47 1.40 21.00 1.67
CA GLY A 47 1.58 20.46 3.03
C GLY A 47 0.81 21.17 4.14
N GLY A 48 -0.04 22.16 3.87
CA GLY A 48 -0.78 22.92 4.88
C GLY A 48 -2.17 22.38 5.28
N PRO A 49 -2.83 23.00 6.29
CA PRO A 49 -2.30 24.00 7.22
C PRO A 49 -1.39 23.36 8.28
N ALA A 50 -0.35 24.07 8.74
CA ALA A 50 0.55 23.64 9.82
C ALA A 50 1.06 22.18 9.69
N ASP A 51 1.46 21.77 8.48
CA ASP A 51 2.03 20.45 8.18
C ASP A 51 1.08 19.25 8.29
N PHE A 52 -0.23 19.46 8.53
CA PHE A 52 -1.20 18.37 8.72
C PHE A 52 -1.36 17.43 7.51
N THR A 53 -1.06 17.90 6.31
CA THR A 53 -1.16 17.09 5.06
C THR A 53 0.20 16.65 4.53
N LYS A 54 1.31 16.95 5.23
CA LYS A 54 2.64 16.54 4.79
C LYS A 54 2.80 15.03 4.86
N LEU A 55 2.93 14.42 3.69
CA LEU A 55 3.37 13.03 3.58
C LEU A 55 4.90 12.93 3.72
N VAL A 56 5.37 11.71 4.00
CA VAL A 56 6.80 11.43 4.12
C VAL A 56 7.57 11.81 2.85
N THR A 57 6.96 11.62 1.68
CA THR A 57 7.53 12.00 0.37
C THR A 57 7.73 13.51 0.23
N PHE A 58 6.80 14.31 0.77
CA PHE A 58 6.93 15.77 0.83
C PHE A 58 8.07 16.19 1.77
N TYR A 59 8.17 15.56 2.94
CA TYR A 59 9.24 15.81 3.90
C TYR A 59 10.63 15.48 3.32
N THR A 60 10.77 14.34 2.65
CA THR A 60 12.02 13.96 1.98
C THR A 60 12.39 14.96 0.88
N TYR A 61 11.41 15.44 0.11
CA TYR A 61 11.62 16.47 -0.90
C TYR A 61 12.15 17.78 -0.29
N GLU A 62 11.53 18.25 0.80
CA GLU A 62 11.95 19.46 1.51
C GLU A 62 13.41 19.32 2.02
N LYS A 63 13.75 18.16 2.60
CA LYS A 63 15.12 17.87 3.06
C LYS A 63 16.15 17.83 1.93
N MET A 64 15.78 17.29 0.78
CA MET A 64 16.67 17.16 -0.37
C MET A 64 16.91 18.47 -1.09
N PHE A 65 15.87 19.27 -1.33
CA PHE A 65 15.95 20.45 -2.20
C PHE A 65 15.95 21.79 -1.44
N SER A 66 15.27 21.88 -0.29
CA SER A 66 15.24 23.12 0.49
C SER A 66 16.41 23.22 1.46
N TYR A 67 16.72 22.12 2.16
CA TYR A 67 17.83 22.08 3.13
C TYR A 67 19.13 21.51 2.56
N LEU A 68 19.14 21.05 1.30
CA LEU A 68 20.29 20.42 0.63
C LEU A 68 20.92 19.28 1.45
N ASN A 69 20.12 18.61 2.28
CA ASN A 69 20.56 17.55 3.18
C ASN A 69 20.24 16.18 2.60
N PHE A 70 21.06 15.78 1.62
CA PHE A 70 20.93 14.50 0.91
C PHE A 70 21.11 13.29 1.84
N GLY A 71 21.95 13.40 2.87
CA GLY A 71 22.18 12.32 3.83
C GLY A 71 20.93 11.99 4.64
N GLN A 72 20.27 13.02 5.19
CA GLN A 72 19.01 12.81 5.93
C GLN A 72 17.87 12.38 5.00
N ALA A 73 17.74 12.99 3.81
CA ALA A 73 16.73 12.58 2.83
C ALA A 73 16.90 11.11 2.40
N GLY A 74 18.15 10.68 2.17
CA GLY A 74 18.48 9.29 1.85
C GLY A 74 18.14 8.32 2.98
N ALA A 75 18.50 8.64 4.22
CA ALA A 75 18.17 7.82 5.38
C ALA A 75 16.66 7.63 5.55
N VAL A 76 15.87 8.69 5.41
CA VAL A 76 14.40 8.63 5.47
C VAL A 76 13.83 7.77 4.34
N THR A 77 14.37 7.91 3.12
CA THR A 77 13.94 7.12 1.96
C THR A 77 14.17 5.62 2.17
N ILE A 78 15.33 5.25 2.73
CA ILE A 78 15.64 3.85 3.07
C ILE A 78 14.66 3.31 4.13
N LEU A 79 14.30 4.10 5.14
CA LEU A 79 13.30 3.70 6.14
C LEU A 79 11.92 3.49 5.51
N VAL A 80 11.48 4.38 4.63
CA VAL A 80 10.21 4.24 3.90
C VAL A 80 10.22 3.00 3.01
N LEU A 81 11.33 2.72 2.34
CA LEU A 81 11.50 1.52 1.54
C LEU A 81 11.35 0.26 2.40
N ALA A 82 11.99 0.22 3.58
CA ALA A 82 11.89 -0.90 4.50
C ALA A 82 10.45 -1.13 4.97
N VAL A 83 9.74 -0.07 5.39
CA VAL A 83 8.33 -0.15 5.82
C VAL A 83 7.43 -0.64 4.67
N THR A 84 7.63 -0.11 3.47
CA THR A 84 6.87 -0.51 2.28
C THR A 84 7.11 -1.99 1.94
N GLY A 85 8.37 -2.45 2.00
CA GLY A 85 8.73 -3.85 1.80
C GLY A 85 8.09 -4.79 2.82
N VAL A 86 8.05 -4.39 4.10
CA VAL A 86 7.37 -5.14 5.17
C VAL A 86 5.86 -5.24 4.90
N LEU A 87 5.22 -4.15 4.48
CA LEU A 87 3.78 -4.15 4.14
C LEU A 87 3.48 -5.07 2.96
N ILE A 88 4.28 -5.00 1.89
CA ILE A 88 4.13 -5.88 0.74
C ILE A 88 4.31 -7.34 1.15
N TYR A 89 5.35 -7.66 1.94
CA TYR A 89 5.56 -9.00 2.47
C TYR A 89 4.37 -9.48 3.31
N ALA A 90 3.80 -8.62 4.15
CA ALA A 90 2.60 -8.91 4.93
C ALA A 90 1.39 -9.24 4.04
N TYR A 91 1.16 -8.50 2.95
CA TYR A 91 0.11 -8.82 1.97
C TYR A 91 0.35 -10.17 1.29
N PHE A 92 1.57 -10.45 0.86
CA PHE A 92 1.91 -11.74 0.29
C PHE A 92 1.66 -12.87 1.29
N LYS A 93 2.07 -12.73 2.56
CA LYS A 93 1.81 -13.74 3.59
C LYS A 93 0.31 -13.93 3.84
N ALA A 94 -0.42 -12.84 4.06
CA ALA A 94 -1.86 -12.88 4.34
C ALA A 94 -2.67 -13.52 3.20
N LEU A 95 -2.33 -13.25 1.95
CA LEU A 95 -3.03 -13.76 0.77
C LEU A 95 -2.54 -15.15 0.31
N ARG A 96 -1.28 -15.53 0.59
CA ARG A 96 -0.74 -16.88 0.32
C ARG A 96 -1.25 -17.95 1.30
N LEU A 97 -1.58 -17.59 2.54
CA LEU A 97 -2.22 -18.52 3.51
C LEU A 97 -3.56 -19.10 3.01
N GLY A 98 -4.12 -18.54 1.93
CA GLY A 98 -5.38 -18.96 1.34
C GLY A 98 -5.31 -20.09 0.31
N ARG A 99 -4.13 -20.53 -0.16
CA ARG A 99 -4.02 -21.51 -1.27
C ARG A 99 -2.76 -22.38 -1.20
N VAL A 100 -2.74 -23.39 -0.32
CA VAL A 100 -2.11 -24.70 -0.60
C VAL A 100 -3.01 -25.81 -0.06
N ARG A 101 -4.23 -25.89 -0.60
CA ARG A 101 -5.06 -27.09 -0.47
C ARG A 101 -5.58 -27.47 -1.85
N LEU A 102 -4.65 -27.58 -2.81
CA LEU A 102 -4.86 -28.42 -3.98
C LEU A 102 -4.67 -29.86 -3.48
N ARG A 103 -5.77 -30.45 -3.01
CA ARG A 103 -5.91 -31.90 -3.01
C ARG A 103 -5.98 -32.30 -4.48
N VAL A 104 -4.87 -32.81 -5.01
CA VAL A 104 -4.94 -33.93 -5.95
C VAL A 104 -5.15 -35.18 -5.11
#